data_AF-A0A8H6KQ91-F1
#
_entry.id   AF-A0A8H6KQ91-F1
#
_cell.length_a   1.000
_cell.length_b   1.000
_cell.length_c   1.000
_cell.angle_alpha   90.00
_cell.angle_beta   90.00
_cell.angle_gamma   90.00
#
_symmetry.space_group_name_H-M   'P 1'
#
loop_
_entity.id
_entity.type
_entity.pdbx_description
1 polymer ?
#
loop_
_entity_poly.entity_id
_entity_poly.type
_entity_poly.pdbx_seq_one_letter_code
_entity_poly.pdbx_strand_id
1 'polypeptide(L)'
;MRQAFVAKTMVLCGVLVVGGILAGILLGERLAGVDPFNITTFAWVLAGFIILLAKSLYVGEWPWRDFLRGRVPCRSVSELERVTGVDAQDIMEYLLAKESYTILDTKGPFNRLFMRRYDDGFSIDVKMELRTLVASGIIVVKVATHMGPALVCLDIRRGVDGRSIIPHYHSAEKDERILGCFEFPDTLEKDEEIPLQELPRGMAWTRILGVYHNPQKKFR
;
A
#
# COMPACT_ATOMS: atom_id res chain seq x y z
N MET A 1 -11.93 11.85 -8.69
CA MET A 1 -12.10 12.00 -10.16
C MET A 1 -12.58 10.72 -10.85
N ARG A 2 -11.96 9.54 -10.60
CA ARG A 2 -12.30 8.27 -11.28
C ARG A 2 -13.67 7.67 -10.90
N GLN A 3 -14.14 7.81 -9.65
CA GLN A 3 -15.49 7.37 -9.27
C GLN A 3 -16.60 8.14 -9.98
N ALA A 4 -16.44 9.46 -10.12
CA ALA A 4 -17.38 10.28 -10.88
C ALA A 4 -17.41 9.89 -12.37
N PHE A 5 -16.28 9.45 -12.93
CA PHE A 5 -16.22 8.91 -14.28
C PHE A 5 -17.02 7.60 -14.39
N VAL A 6 -16.79 6.62 -13.51
CA VAL A 6 -17.55 5.36 -13.50
C VAL A 6 -19.06 5.62 -13.37
N ALA A 7 -19.45 6.51 -12.44
CA ALA A 7 -20.86 6.88 -12.26
C ALA A 7 -21.46 7.51 -13.53
N LYS A 8 -20.76 8.46 -14.16
CA LYS A 8 -21.20 9.08 -15.42
C LYS A 8 -21.33 8.06 -16.55
N THR A 9 -20.37 7.15 -16.69
CA THR A 9 -20.42 6.09 -17.71
C THR A 9 -21.60 5.14 -17.48
N MET A 10 -21.83 4.72 -16.24
CA MET A 10 -22.98 3.87 -15.90
C MET A 10 -24.31 4.57 -16.12
N VAL A 11 -24.43 5.86 -15.79
CA VAL A 11 -25.63 6.66 -16.05
C VAL A 11 -25.87 6.79 -17.56
N LEU A 12 -24.84 7.13 -18.34
CA LEU A 12 -24.94 7.23 -19.80
C LEU A 12 -25.42 5.91 -20.41
N CYS A 13 -24.82 4.79 -20.03
CA CYS A 13 -25.21 3.47 -20.53
C CYS A 13 -26.63 3.10 -20.10
N GLY A 14 -27.02 3.42 -18.86
CA GLY A 14 -28.38 3.22 -18.36
C GLY A 14 -29.41 4.01 -19.17
N VAL A 15 -29.13 5.30 -19.44
CA VAL A 15 -29.99 6.15 -20.30
C VAL A 15 -30.09 5.58 -21.71
N LEU A 16 -28.99 5.06 -22.26
CA LEU A 16 -28.94 4.51 -23.61
C LEU A 16 -29.76 3.22 -23.73
N VAL A 17 -29.68 2.33 -22.74
CA VAL A 17 -30.49 1.10 -22.68
C VAL A 17 -31.97 1.41 -22.44
N VAL A 18 -32.29 2.26 -21.46
CA VAL A 18 -33.68 2.65 -21.17
C VAL A 18 -34.30 3.38 -22.36
N GLY A 19 -33.54 4.28 -23.00
CA GLY A 19 -33.95 4.97 -24.22
C GLY A 19 -34.18 4.01 -25.39
N GLY A 20 -33.31 3.01 -25.57
CA GLY A 20 -33.47 1.96 -26.59
C GLY A 20 -34.74 1.13 -26.38
N ILE A 21 -35.02 0.73 -25.13
CA ILE A 21 -36.25 -0.01 -24.77
C ILE A 21 -37.49 0.86 -25.01
N LEU A 22 -37.47 2.11 -24.54
CA LEU A 22 -38.58 3.04 -24.76
C LEU A 22 -38.81 3.31 -26.25
N ALA A 23 -37.74 3.41 -27.04
CA ALA A 23 -37.85 3.55 -28.49
C ALA A 23 -38.50 2.30 -29.12
N GLY A 24 -38.11 1.09 -28.71
CA GLY A 24 -38.74 -0.15 -29.18
C GLY A 24 -40.24 -0.20 -28.89
N ILE A 25 -40.64 0.18 -27.67
CA ILE A 25 -42.05 0.16 -27.23
C ILE A 25 -42.88 1.29 -27.87
N LEU A 26 -42.36 2.52 -27.90
CA LEU A 26 -43.09 3.70 -28.36
C LEU A 26 -43.14 3.83 -29.89
N LEU A 27 -42.11 3.34 -30.60
CA LEU A 27 -42.08 3.39 -32.07
C LEU A 27 -42.75 2.18 -32.74
N GLY A 28 -42.88 1.03 -32.07
CA GLY A 28 -43.78 -0.09 -32.42
C GLY A 28 -44.05 -0.28 -33.92
N GLU A 29 -45.23 0.15 -34.40
CA GLU A 29 -45.63 -0.02 -35.80
C GLU A 29 -45.45 1.24 -36.67
N ARG A 30 -44.86 2.32 -36.14
CA ARG A 30 -44.77 3.62 -36.84
C ARG A 30 -43.65 3.70 -37.89
N LEU A 31 -42.71 2.77 -37.89
CA LEU A 31 -41.62 2.72 -38.86
C LEU A 31 -41.84 1.56 -39.83
N ALA A 32 -42.34 1.88 -41.03
CA ALA A 32 -42.51 0.89 -42.09
C ALA A 32 -41.16 0.31 -42.52
N GLY A 33 -40.98 -1.01 -42.34
CA GLY A 33 -39.80 -1.75 -42.81
C GLY A 33 -38.63 -1.87 -41.83
N VAL A 34 -38.77 -1.41 -40.59
CA VAL A 34 -37.73 -1.56 -39.54
C VAL A 34 -38.34 -2.20 -38.30
N ASP A 35 -37.72 -3.29 -37.83
CA ASP A 35 -38.07 -3.91 -36.55
C ASP A 35 -37.60 -3.00 -35.38
N PRO A 36 -38.51 -2.45 -34.56
CA PRO A 36 -38.17 -1.58 -33.44
C PRO A 36 -37.30 -2.26 -32.38
N PHE A 37 -37.38 -3.60 -32.28
CA PHE A 37 -36.54 -4.34 -31.35
C PHE A 37 -35.07 -4.32 -31.78
N ASN A 38 -34.78 -4.12 -33.06
CA ASN A 38 -33.41 -4.00 -33.53
C ASN A 38 -32.72 -2.75 -32.98
N ILE A 39 -33.46 -1.65 -32.79
CA ILE A 39 -32.97 -0.42 -32.12
C ILE A 39 -32.57 -0.73 -30.67
N THR A 40 -33.39 -1.54 -29.98
CA THR A 40 -33.09 -1.98 -28.61
C THR A 40 -31.78 -2.78 -28.59
N THR A 41 -31.61 -3.70 -29.53
CA THR A 41 -30.37 -4.50 -29.67
C THR A 41 -29.15 -3.62 -29.92
N PHE A 42 -29.23 -2.66 -30.85
CA PHE A 42 -28.13 -1.72 -31.10
C PHE A 42 -27.79 -0.87 -29.87
N ALA A 43 -28.81 -0.42 -29.12
CA ALA A 43 -28.60 0.32 -27.89
C ALA A 43 -27.86 -0.50 -26.82
N TRP A 44 -28.24 -1.77 -26.65
CA TRP A 44 -27.54 -2.69 -25.74
C TRP A 44 -26.09 -2.94 -26.17
N VAL A 45 -25.86 -3.20 -27.46
CA VAL A 45 -24.51 -3.42 -28.01
C VAL A 45 -23.64 -2.18 -27.83
N LEU A 46 -24.17 -1.00 -28.12
CA LEU A 46 -23.45 0.26 -27.97
C LEU A 46 -23.12 0.56 -26.50
N ALA A 47 -24.07 0.33 -25.59
CA ALA A 47 -23.83 0.48 -24.14
C ALA A 47 -22.72 -0.48 -23.67
N GLY A 48 -22.78 -1.75 -24.08
CA GLY A 48 -21.73 -2.73 -23.78
C GLY A 48 -20.36 -2.31 -24.31
N PHE A 49 -20.32 -1.78 -25.54
CA PHE A 49 -19.09 -1.27 -26.15
C PHE A 49 -18.51 -0.06 -25.41
N ILE A 50 -19.35 0.89 -24.99
CA ILE A 50 -18.92 2.06 -24.19
C ILE A 50 -18.34 1.60 -22.85
N ILE A 51 -18.96 0.64 -22.17
CA ILE A 51 -18.44 0.09 -20.91
C ILE A 51 -17.09 -0.60 -21.12
N LEU A 52 -16.95 -1.37 -22.20
CA LEU A 52 -15.68 -2.04 -22.55
C LEU A 52 -14.56 -1.04 -22.85
N LEU A 53 -14.85 0.01 -23.63
CA LEU A 53 -13.90 1.09 -23.89
C LEU A 53 -13.53 1.87 -22.62
N ALA A 54 -14.52 2.19 -21.80
CA ALA A 54 -14.28 2.89 -20.53
C ALA A 54 -13.39 2.07 -19.59
N LYS A 55 -13.56 0.74 -19.58
CA LYS A 55 -12.67 -0.17 -18.85
C LYS A 55 -11.27 -0.20 -19.46
N SER A 56 -11.15 -0.39 -20.77
CA SER A 56 -9.86 -0.58 -21.43
C SER A 56 -8.97 0.67 -21.39
N LEU A 57 -9.58 1.86 -21.45
CA LEU A 57 -8.86 3.13 -21.41
C LEU A 57 -8.32 3.48 -20.02
N TYR A 58 -8.91 2.99 -18.93
CA TYR A 58 -8.63 3.54 -17.60
C TYR A 58 -7.65 2.75 -16.73
N VAL A 59 -7.51 1.42 -16.86
CA VAL A 59 -6.42 0.65 -16.20
C VAL A 59 -6.28 -0.75 -16.84
N GLY A 60 -5.06 -1.15 -17.20
CA GLY A 60 -4.77 -2.48 -17.77
C GLY A 60 -5.08 -3.68 -16.85
N GLU A 61 -5.33 -3.47 -15.55
CA GLU A 61 -5.54 -4.53 -14.56
C GLU A 61 -6.58 -4.17 -13.49
N TRP A 62 -7.69 -3.50 -13.84
CA TRP A 62 -8.79 -3.30 -12.88
C TRP A 62 -9.78 -4.46 -12.95
N PRO A 63 -9.99 -5.25 -11.87
CA PRO A 63 -11.03 -6.27 -11.87
C PRO A 63 -12.41 -5.68 -12.13
N TRP A 64 -13.24 -6.36 -12.94
CA TRP A 64 -14.62 -5.92 -13.22
C TRP A 64 -15.44 -5.66 -11.95
N ARG A 65 -15.25 -6.50 -10.94
CA ARG A 65 -15.89 -6.34 -9.62
C ARG A 65 -15.58 -4.98 -9.00
N ASP A 66 -14.33 -4.56 -9.07
CA ASP A 66 -13.88 -3.33 -8.42
C ASP A 66 -14.25 -2.11 -9.27
N PHE A 67 -14.25 -2.24 -10.60
CA PHE A 67 -14.76 -1.21 -11.52
C PHE A 67 -16.24 -0.92 -11.25
N LEU A 68 -17.09 -1.96 -11.23
CA LEU A 68 -18.53 -1.80 -11.00
C LEU A 68 -18.85 -1.27 -9.59
N ARG A 69 -18.00 -1.56 -8.61
CA ARG A 69 -18.12 -1.03 -7.24
C ARG A 69 -17.45 0.34 -7.06
N GLY A 70 -16.84 0.91 -8.10
CA GLY A 70 -16.09 2.17 -8.01
C GLY A 70 -14.88 2.11 -7.06
N ARG A 71 -14.35 0.91 -6.78
CA ARG A 71 -13.19 0.71 -5.91
C ARG A 71 -11.91 0.86 -6.71
N VAL A 72 -11.08 1.84 -6.37
CA VAL A 72 -9.82 2.09 -7.06
C VAL A 72 -8.73 1.26 -6.38
N PRO A 73 -8.12 0.25 -7.06
CA PRO A 73 -6.98 -0.45 -6.52
C PRO A 73 -5.78 0.50 -6.50
N CYS A 74 -5.33 0.87 -5.30
CA CYS A 74 -4.12 1.68 -5.13
C CYS A 74 -2.91 0.75 -5.10
N ARG A 75 -1.83 1.13 -5.79
CA ARG A 75 -0.59 0.34 -5.87
C ARG A 75 0.53 0.88 -4.99
N SER A 76 0.40 2.09 -4.46
CA SER A 76 1.38 2.69 -3.56
C SER A 76 0.75 3.47 -2.42
N VAL A 77 1.54 3.75 -1.38
CA VAL A 77 1.15 4.59 -0.26
C VAL A 77 0.81 6.00 -0.73
N SER A 78 1.65 6.59 -1.60
CA SER A 78 1.37 7.94 -2.14
C SER A 78 0.11 7.98 -2.99
N GLU A 79 -0.23 6.92 -3.72
CA GLU A 79 -1.51 6.83 -4.45
C GLU A 79 -2.69 6.74 -3.47
N LEU A 80 -2.55 5.94 -2.41
CA LEU A 80 -3.59 5.79 -1.40
C LEU A 80 -3.83 7.10 -0.64
N GLU A 81 -2.78 7.82 -0.26
CA GLU A 81 -2.85 9.16 0.33
C GLU A 81 -3.62 10.13 -0.59
N ARG A 82 -3.25 10.21 -1.87
CA ARG A 82 -3.92 11.10 -2.84
C ARG A 82 -5.40 10.79 -3.04
N VAL A 83 -5.78 9.52 -2.94
CA VAL A 83 -7.17 9.07 -3.14
C VAL A 83 -8.01 9.25 -1.88
N THR A 84 -7.44 8.98 -0.71
CA THR A 84 -8.17 8.97 0.57
C THR A 84 -8.06 10.26 1.37
N GLY A 85 -6.99 11.03 1.17
CA GLY A 85 -6.64 12.19 1.98
C GLY A 85 -6.09 11.84 3.37
N VAL A 86 -5.86 10.55 3.66
CA VAL A 86 -5.25 10.11 4.92
C VAL A 86 -3.73 10.30 4.82
N ASP A 87 -3.11 10.83 5.87
CA ASP A 87 -1.68 11.08 5.93
C ASP A 87 -0.89 9.78 5.66
N ALA A 88 0.16 9.88 4.85
CA ALA A 88 0.98 8.72 4.50
C ALA A 88 1.60 8.02 5.71
N GLN A 89 1.94 8.74 6.79
CA GLN A 89 2.45 8.14 8.02
C GLN A 89 1.38 7.35 8.75
N ASP A 90 0.13 7.83 8.81
CA ASP A 90 -0.98 7.11 9.44
C ASP A 90 -1.33 5.83 8.66
N ILE A 91 -1.29 5.90 7.32
CA ILE A 91 -1.41 4.71 6.45
C ILE A 91 -0.31 3.71 6.79
N MET A 92 0.94 4.17 6.89
CA MET A 92 2.09 3.32 7.20
C MET A 92 2.02 2.70 8.58
N GLU A 93 1.62 3.46 9.60
CA GLU A 93 1.37 2.98 10.95
C GLU A 93 0.34 1.83 10.92
N TYR A 94 -0.79 2.06 10.26
CA TYR A 94 -1.85 1.06 10.14
C TYR A 94 -1.38 -0.22 9.44
N LEU A 95 -0.68 -0.07 8.31
CA LEU A 95 -0.15 -1.20 7.54
C LEU A 95 0.82 -2.04 8.37
N LEU A 96 1.71 -1.40 9.14
CA LEU A 96 2.67 -2.11 10.00
C LEU A 96 2.01 -2.74 11.22
N ALA A 97 1.10 -2.03 11.89
CA ALA A 97 0.42 -2.55 13.07
C ALA A 97 -0.49 -3.75 12.74
N LYS A 98 -1.00 -3.81 11.51
CA LYS A 98 -1.87 -4.89 11.01
C LYS A 98 -1.16 -5.92 10.16
N GLU A 99 0.15 -5.82 9.97
CA GLU A 99 0.89 -6.69 9.06
C GLU A 99 0.61 -8.18 9.30
N SER A 100 0.63 -8.64 10.55
CA SER A 100 0.38 -10.03 10.93
C SER A 100 -1.05 -10.53 10.65
N TYR A 101 -2.00 -9.62 10.47
CA TYR A 101 -3.39 -9.91 10.14
C TYR A 101 -3.70 -9.75 8.65
N THR A 102 -2.76 -9.22 7.87
CA THR A 102 -2.97 -8.95 6.44
C THR A 102 -2.19 -9.92 5.56
N ILE A 103 -2.75 -10.19 4.38
CA ILE A 103 -2.07 -10.94 3.33
C ILE A 103 -1.28 -10.04 2.37
N LEU A 104 -1.09 -8.78 2.75
CA LEU A 104 -0.50 -7.78 1.88
C LEU A 104 1.01 -8.01 1.77
N ASP A 105 1.47 -8.28 0.55
CA ASP A 105 2.89 -8.30 0.25
C ASP A 105 3.33 -6.89 -0.15
N THR A 106 4.51 -6.47 0.30
CA THR A 106 5.02 -5.10 0.12
C THR A 106 6.22 -5.05 -0.80
N LYS A 107 6.36 -3.95 -1.54
CA LYS A 107 7.50 -3.69 -2.44
C LYS A 107 8.00 -2.26 -2.30
N GLY A 108 9.05 -1.93 -3.04
CA GLY A 108 9.57 -0.57 -3.10
C GLY A 108 10.70 -0.31 -2.10
N PRO A 109 11.26 0.92 -2.12
CA PRO A 109 12.53 1.22 -1.47
C PRO A 109 12.48 1.21 0.06
N PHE A 110 11.31 1.45 0.66
CA PHE A 110 11.16 1.61 2.13
C PHE A 110 10.42 0.42 2.78
N ASN A 111 10.39 -0.74 2.13
CA ASN A 111 9.65 -1.91 2.61
C ASN A 111 10.42 -2.78 3.64
N ARG A 112 11.64 -2.38 4.05
CA ARG A 112 12.55 -3.21 4.87
C ARG A 112 11.96 -3.61 6.22
N LEU A 113 11.08 -2.79 6.78
CA LEU A 113 10.41 -3.03 8.06
C LEU A 113 9.27 -4.04 7.97
N PHE A 114 8.79 -4.33 6.76
CA PHE A 114 7.81 -5.39 6.53
C PHE A 114 8.52 -6.75 6.41
N MET A 115 7.87 -7.78 6.93
CA MET A 115 8.22 -9.19 6.80
C MET A 115 7.90 -9.70 5.40
N ARG A 116 6.69 -9.39 4.92
CA ARG A 116 6.16 -9.90 3.66
C ARG A 116 6.56 -8.98 2.51
N ARG A 117 7.59 -9.39 1.77
CA ARG A 117 8.16 -8.63 0.67
C ARG A 117 8.11 -9.43 -0.63
N TYR A 118 7.53 -8.87 -1.68
CA TYR A 118 7.41 -9.52 -2.98
C TYR A 118 7.45 -8.49 -4.12
N ASP A 119 8.00 -8.85 -5.28
CA ASP A 119 8.21 -7.92 -6.40
C ASP A 119 6.90 -7.36 -6.98
N ASP A 120 5.81 -8.13 -6.86
CA ASP A 120 4.46 -7.72 -7.27
C ASP A 120 3.58 -7.21 -6.12
N GLY A 121 4.20 -6.75 -5.02
CA GLY A 121 3.50 -6.22 -3.85
C GLY A 121 2.97 -4.79 -3.99
N PHE A 122 2.35 -4.31 -2.91
CA PHE A 122 1.98 -2.92 -2.70
C PHE A 122 3.21 -2.06 -2.38
N SER A 123 3.39 -0.96 -3.11
CA SER A 123 4.60 -0.14 -3.07
C SER A 123 4.64 0.79 -1.87
N ILE A 124 5.65 0.61 -1.03
CA ILE A 124 6.02 1.48 0.06
C ILE A 124 7.03 2.51 -0.48
N ASP A 125 6.50 3.62 -0.98
CA ASP A 125 7.23 4.69 -1.66
C ASP A 125 7.44 5.95 -0.80
N VAL A 126 6.98 5.90 0.46
CA VAL A 126 7.12 7.00 1.43
C VAL A 126 8.08 6.58 2.55
N LYS A 127 8.98 7.49 2.93
CA LYS A 127 9.90 7.31 4.06
C LYS A 127 9.14 7.25 5.37
N MET A 128 9.64 6.43 6.30
CA MET A 128 9.04 6.28 7.62
C MET A 128 9.64 7.23 8.64
N GLU A 129 8.80 7.86 9.45
CA GLU A 129 9.22 8.69 10.58
C GLU A 129 9.33 7.87 11.87
N LEU A 130 10.18 8.31 12.81
CA LEU A 130 10.33 7.63 14.11
C LEU A 130 8.99 7.50 14.85
N ARG A 131 8.14 8.53 14.79
CA ARG A 131 6.81 8.48 15.42
C ARG A 131 5.96 7.31 14.92
N THR A 132 6.03 7.03 13.62
CA THR A 132 5.29 5.97 12.94
C THR A 132 5.81 4.60 13.33
N LEU A 133 7.14 4.46 13.47
CA LEU A 133 7.76 3.24 13.99
C LEU A 133 7.28 2.96 15.40
N VAL A 134 7.40 3.94 16.29
CA VAL A 134 7.02 3.77 17.70
C VAL A 134 5.52 3.47 17.84
N ALA A 135 4.66 4.20 17.12
CA ALA A 135 3.21 4.00 17.13
C ALA A 135 2.80 2.62 16.60
N SER A 136 3.50 2.11 15.56
CA SER A 136 3.27 0.77 15.04
C SER A 136 3.83 -0.37 15.92
N GLY A 137 4.59 -0.05 16.98
CA GLY A 137 5.19 -1.04 17.89
C GLY A 137 6.62 -1.44 17.50
N ILE A 138 7.40 -0.53 16.92
CA ILE A 138 8.82 -0.72 16.62
C ILE A 138 9.62 0.34 17.39
N ILE A 139 10.49 -0.10 18.30
CA ILE A 139 11.30 0.78 19.16
C ILE A 139 12.73 0.80 18.64
N VAL A 140 13.27 2.00 18.39
CA VAL A 140 14.67 2.15 17.96
C VAL A 140 15.55 2.38 19.19
N VAL A 141 16.51 1.49 19.42
CA VAL A 141 17.44 1.53 20.56
C VAL A 141 18.88 1.76 20.11
N LYS A 142 19.62 2.58 20.85
CA LYS A 142 21.07 2.74 20.72
C LYS A 142 21.74 1.67 21.57
N VAL A 143 22.56 0.84 20.95
CA VAL A 143 23.25 -0.30 21.59
C VAL A 143 24.75 -0.18 21.42
N ALA A 144 25.51 -0.68 22.39
CA ALA A 144 26.96 -0.81 22.27
C ALA A 144 27.30 -2.18 21.67
N THR A 145 28.10 -2.19 20.61
CA THR A 145 28.61 -3.41 19.98
C THR A 145 30.13 -3.39 19.92
N HIS A 146 30.74 -4.51 19.56
CA HIS A 146 32.19 -4.63 19.38
C HIS A 146 32.73 -3.77 18.23
N MET A 147 31.87 -3.42 17.26
CA MET A 147 32.21 -2.55 16.11
C MET A 147 31.95 -1.06 16.39
N GLY A 148 31.42 -0.72 17.57
CA GLY A 148 30.98 0.63 17.92
C GLY A 148 29.50 0.70 18.31
N PRO A 149 28.98 1.90 18.61
CA PRO A 149 27.57 2.08 18.87
C PRO A 149 26.76 1.83 17.58
N ALA A 150 25.58 1.22 17.70
CA ALA A 150 24.66 0.96 16.60
C ALA A 150 23.23 1.33 17.01
N LEU A 151 22.38 1.66 16.04
CA LEU A 151 20.93 1.68 16.23
C LEU A 151 20.34 0.33 15.82
N VAL A 152 19.41 -0.18 16.61
CA VAL A 152 18.65 -1.39 16.28
C VAL A 152 17.16 -1.16 16.46
N CYS A 153 16.37 -1.67 15.53
CA CYS A 153 14.92 -1.73 15.60
C CYS A 153 14.47 -2.98 16.36
N LEU A 154 13.85 -2.78 17.52
CA LEU A 154 13.14 -3.80 18.27
C LEU A 154 11.69 -3.86 17.79
N ASP A 155 11.27 -5.03 17.30
CA ASP A 155 9.89 -5.25 16.88
C ASP A 155 9.09 -5.87 18.03
N ILE A 156 8.19 -5.11 18.64
CA ILE A 156 7.33 -5.57 19.76
C ILE A 156 5.90 -5.92 19.29
N ARG A 157 5.68 -5.95 17.98
CA ARG A 157 4.36 -6.27 17.40
C ARG A 157 3.98 -7.73 17.69
N ARG A 158 2.67 -7.96 17.89
CA ARG A 158 2.13 -9.30 18.16
C ARG A 158 2.24 -10.19 16.91
N GLY A 159 2.74 -11.41 17.09
CA GLY A 159 2.91 -12.40 16.01
C GLY A 159 4.21 -12.27 15.22
N VAL A 160 5.13 -11.41 15.67
CA VAL A 160 6.50 -11.34 15.14
C VAL A 160 7.37 -12.31 15.94
N ASP A 161 7.50 -13.53 15.44
CA ASP A 161 8.50 -14.48 15.92
C ASP A 161 9.82 -14.24 15.18
N GLY A 162 10.91 -13.93 15.90
CA GLY A 162 12.28 -13.88 15.35
C GLY A 162 12.84 -12.52 14.90
N ARG A 163 12.19 -11.38 15.23
CA ARG A 163 12.85 -10.04 15.25
C ARG A 163 12.94 -9.43 16.66
N SER A 164 12.41 -10.13 17.66
CA SER A 164 12.25 -9.66 19.04
C SER A 164 13.17 -10.37 20.03
N ILE A 165 13.97 -11.34 19.58
CA ILE A 165 14.85 -12.14 20.46
C ILE A 165 16.30 -11.85 20.06
N ILE A 166 16.83 -10.72 20.52
CA ILE A 166 18.26 -10.48 20.32
C ILE A 166 19.02 -11.36 21.32
N PRO A 167 19.84 -12.30 20.83
CA PRO A 167 20.63 -13.10 21.73
C PRO A 167 21.65 -12.19 22.42
N HIS A 168 21.59 -12.15 23.75
CA HIS A 168 22.74 -11.75 24.54
C HIS A 168 23.92 -12.66 24.15
N TYR A 169 25.14 -12.09 24.17
CA TYR A 169 26.46 -12.62 23.77
C TYR A 169 26.72 -14.14 23.85
N HIS A 170 25.95 -14.90 24.63
CA HIS A 170 26.06 -16.34 24.82
C HIS A 170 25.15 -17.23 23.95
N SER A 171 24.28 -16.70 23.07
CA SER A 171 23.36 -17.55 22.28
C SER A 171 23.11 -17.06 20.84
N ALA A 172 24.15 -16.68 20.11
CA ALA A 172 24.03 -16.26 18.72
C ALA A 172 23.79 -17.43 17.73
N GLU A 173 22.93 -18.39 18.09
CA GLU A 173 22.68 -19.61 17.30
C GLU A 173 21.43 -19.53 16.41
N LYS A 174 20.57 -18.51 16.54
CA LYS A 174 19.37 -18.36 15.70
C LYS A 174 19.51 -17.28 14.64
N ASP A 175 19.11 -17.65 13.43
CA ASP A 175 19.18 -16.93 12.17
C ASP A 175 18.22 -15.72 12.13
N GLU A 176 18.32 -14.81 13.11
CA GLU A 176 17.44 -13.65 13.25
C GLU A 176 17.96 -12.44 12.48
N ARG A 177 17.11 -11.87 11.62
CA ARG A 177 17.44 -10.68 10.81
C ARG A 177 17.23 -9.43 11.65
N ILE A 178 18.31 -8.95 12.27
CA ILE A 178 18.30 -7.71 13.04
C ILE A 178 18.36 -6.52 12.07
N LEU A 179 17.41 -5.59 12.18
CA LEU A 179 17.38 -4.35 11.38
C LEU A 179 18.01 -3.21 12.18
N GLY A 180 18.94 -2.47 11.58
CA GLY A 180 19.61 -1.37 12.24
C GLY A 180 20.65 -0.65 11.39
N CYS A 181 21.48 0.16 12.01
CA CYS A 181 22.59 0.85 11.34
C CYS A 181 23.75 1.11 12.30
N PHE A 182 24.98 1.13 11.78
CA PHE A 182 26.18 1.53 12.53
C PHE A 182 26.44 3.04 12.41
N GLU A 183 26.16 3.61 11.25
CA GLU A 183 26.30 5.04 10.99
C GLU A 183 24.97 5.72 11.28
N PHE A 184 24.95 6.52 12.35
CA PHE A 184 23.86 7.42 12.64
C PHE A 184 24.43 8.72 13.21
N PRO A 185 24.05 9.88 12.66
CA PRO A 185 24.47 11.16 13.20
C PRO A 185 23.79 11.41 14.54
N ASP A 186 24.59 11.62 15.59
CA ASP A 186 24.12 12.15 16.88
C ASP A 186 23.70 13.63 16.75
N THR A 187 24.07 14.30 15.65
CA THR A 187 23.78 15.71 15.35
C THR A 187 22.41 15.93 14.68
N LEU A 188 21.77 17.03 15.08
CA LEU A 188 20.42 17.51 14.67
C LEU A 188 20.33 18.00 13.22
N GLU A 189 21.21 17.57 12.32
CA GLU A 189 21.04 17.90 10.90
C GLU A 189 19.77 17.20 10.42
N LYS A 190 18.79 18.02 9.99
CA LYS A 190 17.41 17.61 9.69
C LYS A 190 17.30 16.68 8.48
N ASP A 191 18.32 16.67 7.62
CA ASP A 191 18.25 16.03 6.31
C ASP A 191 19.07 14.75 6.19
N GLU A 192 19.84 14.36 7.21
CA GLU A 192 20.55 13.08 7.19
C GLU A 192 19.59 11.93 7.54
N GLU A 193 19.30 11.11 6.54
CA GLU A 193 18.46 9.92 6.64
C GLU A 193 19.20 8.80 7.37
N ILE A 194 18.45 7.97 8.13
CA ILE A 194 19.01 6.78 8.77
C ILE A 194 18.81 5.58 7.84
N PRO A 195 19.87 4.99 7.24
CA PRO A 195 19.74 3.82 6.40
C PRO A 195 19.56 2.57 7.26
N LEU A 196 18.35 2.02 7.30
CA LEU A 196 18.07 0.76 7.98
C LEU A 196 18.53 -0.41 7.12
N GLN A 197 19.49 -1.19 7.60
CA GLN A 197 20.01 -2.34 6.89
C GLN A 197 19.87 -3.60 7.74
N GLU A 198 19.86 -4.77 7.09
CA GLU A 198 20.00 -6.03 7.80
C GLU A 198 21.45 -6.10 8.32
N LEU A 199 21.60 -6.13 9.64
CA LEU A 199 22.90 -6.16 10.29
C LEU A 199 23.58 -7.53 10.11
N PRO A 200 24.93 -7.60 10.17
CA PRO A 200 25.66 -8.85 9.97
C PRO A 200 25.20 -9.96 10.93
N ARG A 201 25.10 -11.19 10.40
CA ARG A 201 24.77 -12.38 11.20
C ARG A 201 25.83 -12.60 12.29
N GLY A 202 25.39 -12.92 13.50
CA GLY A 202 26.27 -13.09 14.66
C GLY A 202 26.62 -11.79 15.40
N MET A 203 26.02 -10.66 15.02
CA MET A 203 26.14 -9.42 15.78
C MET A 203 25.47 -9.56 17.16
N ALA A 204 26.28 -9.51 18.21
CA ALA A 204 25.82 -9.37 19.58
C ALA A 204 26.10 -7.96 20.10
N TRP A 205 25.13 -7.37 20.78
CA TRP A 205 25.36 -6.18 21.59
C TRP A 205 25.70 -6.56 23.04
N THR A 206 26.43 -5.67 23.71
CA THR A 206 26.84 -5.86 25.10
C THR A 206 25.89 -5.16 26.06
N ARG A 207 25.44 -3.95 25.71
CA ARG A 207 24.52 -3.13 26.53
C ARG A 207 23.67 -2.19 25.67
N ILE A 208 22.50 -1.83 26.22
CA ILE A 208 21.66 -0.75 25.68
C ILE A 208 22.21 0.57 26.24
N LEU A 209 22.51 1.51 25.35
CA LEU A 209 22.98 2.86 25.68
C LEU A 209 21.81 3.83 25.90
N GLY A 210 20.68 3.61 25.22
CA GLY A 210 19.47 4.41 25.38
C GLY A 210 18.45 4.15 24.28
N VAL A 211 17.31 4.84 24.37
CA VAL A 211 16.28 4.85 23.31
C VAL A 211 16.54 6.02 22.38
N TYR A 212 16.50 5.78 21.07
CA TYR A 212 16.64 6.85 20.09
C TYR A 212 15.36 7.70 20.07
N HIS A 213 15.48 9.02 20.24
CA HIS A 213 14.34 9.90 20.48
C HIS A 213 14.30 11.13 19.55
N ASN A 214 14.53 10.98 18.25
CA ASN A 214 14.34 12.08 17.30
C ASN A 214 13.07 11.88 16.45
N PRO A 215 11.92 12.49 16.82
CA PRO A 215 10.61 12.15 16.25
C PRO A 215 10.47 12.47 14.76
N GLN A 216 11.18 13.50 14.27
CA GLN A 216 11.13 13.95 12.88
C GLN A 216 12.14 13.26 11.97
N LYS A 217 13.03 12.42 12.52
CA LYS A 217 14.06 11.73 11.74
C LYS A 217 13.40 10.65 10.87
N LYS A 218 13.84 10.56 9.62
CA LYS A 218 13.30 9.63 8.62
C LYS A 218 14.24 8.44 8.43
N PHE A 219 13.64 7.27 8.26
CA PHE A 219 14.32 6.00 8.05
C PHE A 219 14.15 5.55 6.60
N ARG A 220 15.24 5.02 6.04
CA ARG A 220 15.34 4.52 4.68
C ARG A 220 15.61 3.03 4.63
#